data_AF-A0A3D9BDE8-F1
#
_entry.id   AF-A0A3D9BDE8-F1
#
_cell.length_a   1.000
_cell.length_b   1.000
_cell.length_c   1.000
_cell.angle_alpha   90.00
_cell.angle_beta   90.00
_cell.angle_gamma   90.00
#
_symmetry.space_group_name_H-M   'P 1'
#
loop_
_entity.id
_entity.type
_entity.pdbx_description
1 polymer ?
#
loop_
_entity_poly.entity_id
_entity_poly.type
_entity_poly.pdbx_seq_one_letter_code
_entity_poly.pdbx_strand_id
1 'polypeptide(L)'
;MAEDSSNSIKIFWAELPKADEDFLGEIRDWKNVQIAIDEEIIWLKGFTDEQVASSEIQQLPNFILYELRDGLLFRKDALVPSKKMRTALLWTPIDKALKLTFPISNNNFFGIDEKIEVKLKPSEEEQPAMALLCSISEIKDVIIATPKFKLEKLDWIVINDKALFMGTPLLGFPGKTFWLKDDHLLPTGFDFEFKNLSSLLQRKYNECNEDWLLWSETGSILNIKKEDLRKLSVSSFRLTEKSKEWS
;
A
#
# COMPACT_ATOMS: atom_id res chain seq x y z
N MET A 1 -45.27 47.08 27.21
CA MET A 1 -45.42 46.97 25.75
C MET A 1 -44.93 45.57 25.40
N ALA A 2 -45.83 44.72 24.93
CA ALA A 2 -45.52 43.35 24.58
C ALA A 2 -44.92 43.35 23.16
N GLU A 3 -43.68 42.89 23.03
CA GLU A 3 -43.14 42.48 21.74
C GLU A 3 -43.41 40.98 21.59
N ASP A 4 -44.38 40.66 20.75
CA ASP A 4 -44.68 39.31 20.31
C ASP A 4 -43.41 38.65 19.77
N SER A 5 -42.87 37.70 20.54
CA SER A 5 -41.73 36.87 20.17
C SER A 5 -42.20 35.72 19.28
N SER A 6 -43.00 36.02 18.25
CA SER A 6 -43.30 35.08 17.17
C SER A 6 -42.14 35.11 16.19
N ASN A 7 -41.00 34.53 16.58
CA ASN A 7 -39.91 34.25 15.66
C ASN A 7 -40.38 33.10 14.76
N SER A 8 -41.25 33.44 13.80
CA SER A 8 -41.78 32.52 12.81
C SER A 8 -40.59 31.86 12.14
N ILE A 9 -40.46 30.55 12.32
CA ILE A 9 -39.40 29.77 11.68
C ILE A 9 -39.61 29.93 10.18
N LYS A 10 -38.78 30.74 9.53
CA LYS A 10 -38.84 30.95 8.09
C LYS A 10 -38.40 29.65 7.42
N ILE A 11 -39.31 29.04 6.69
CA ILE A 11 -39.02 27.80 5.98
C ILE A 11 -38.60 28.17 4.57
N PHE A 12 -37.31 27.99 4.27
CA PHE A 12 -36.76 28.26 2.96
C PHE A 12 -36.77 27.03 2.06
N TRP A 13 -37.12 27.29 0.81
CA TRP A 13 -37.19 26.33 -0.28
C TRP A 13 -36.44 26.88 -1.47
N ALA A 14 -35.82 26.03 -2.27
CA ALA A 14 -35.18 26.44 -3.49
C ALA A 14 -35.50 25.52 -4.64
N GLU A 15 -35.47 26.06 -5.84
CA GLU A 15 -35.46 25.28 -7.08
C GLU A 15 -34.14 25.50 -7.82
N LEU A 16 -33.63 24.41 -8.39
CA LEU A 16 -32.45 24.38 -9.24
C LEU A 16 -32.75 23.50 -10.47
N PRO A 17 -32.37 23.88 -11.68
CA PRO A 17 -32.47 22.98 -12.84
C PRO A 17 -31.62 21.72 -12.65
N LYS A 18 -32.13 20.57 -13.09
CA LYS A 18 -31.38 19.30 -13.03
C LYS A 18 -30.07 19.34 -13.83
N ALA A 19 -30.00 20.17 -14.87
CA ALA A 19 -28.77 20.38 -15.63
C ALA A 19 -27.63 20.95 -14.77
N ASP A 20 -27.96 21.63 -13.66
CA ASP A 20 -27.01 22.26 -12.74
C ASP A 20 -26.77 21.39 -11.48
N GLU A 21 -27.16 20.11 -11.51
CA GLU A 21 -27.00 19.17 -10.37
C GLU A 21 -25.55 19.06 -9.88
N ASP A 22 -24.56 19.14 -10.78
CA ASP A 22 -23.14 19.04 -10.46
C ASP A 22 -22.68 20.12 -9.46
N PHE A 23 -23.31 21.31 -9.48
CA PHE A 23 -22.99 22.40 -8.56
C PHE A 23 -23.47 22.15 -7.13
N LEU A 24 -24.43 21.25 -6.93
CA LEU A 24 -24.90 20.85 -5.59
C LEU A 24 -23.82 20.12 -4.77
N GLY A 25 -22.71 19.73 -5.41
CA GLY A 25 -21.54 19.17 -4.74
C GLY A 25 -20.99 20.08 -3.62
N GLU A 26 -21.07 21.40 -3.78
CA GLU A 26 -20.56 22.37 -2.80
C GLU A 26 -21.35 22.39 -1.48
N ILE A 27 -22.65 22.10 -1.54
CA ILE A 27 -23.55 22.10 -0.37
C ILE A 27 -23.89 20.69 0.13
N ARG A 28 -23.24 19.66 -0.41
CA ARG A 28 -23.51 18.24 -0.10
C ARG A 28 -23.30 17.90 1.38
N ASP A 29 -22.40 18.59 2.06
CA ASP A 29 -22.06 18.29 3.45
C ASP A 29 -23.14 18.83 4.44
N TRP A 30 -24.16 19.54 3.95
CA TRP A 30 -25.22 20.13 4.75
C TRP A 30 -26.28 19.09 5.12
N LYS A 31 -26.08 18.41 6.25
CA LYS A 31 -26.95 17.32 6.75
C LYS A 31 -28.42 17.72 6.97
N ASN A 32 -28.68 19.00 7.14
CA ASN A 32 -30.03 19.55 7.34
C ASN A 32 -30.81 19.74 6.03
N VAL A 33 -30.12 19.75 4.88
CA VAL A 33 -30.76 19.95 3.58
C VAL A 33 -31.27 18.64 3.01
N GLN A 34 -32.51 18.70 2.52
CA GLN A 34 -33.16 17.62 1.80
C GLN A 34 -33.45 18.06 0.38
N ILE A 35 -33.31 17.13 -0.56
CA ILE A 35 -33.62 17.34 -1.96
C ILE A 35 -34.75 16.44 -2.44
N ALA A 36 -35.52 16.91 -3.41
CA ALA A 36 -36.51 16.13 -4.13
C ALA A 36 -36.37 16.43 -5.62
N ILE A 37 -36.28 15.38 -6.44
CA ILE A 37 -36.13 15.50 -7.89
C ILE A 37 -37.50 15.35 -8.54
N ASP A 38 -37.88 16.31 -9.37
CA ASP A 38 -39.16 16.38 -10.06
C ASP A 38 -38.92 16.73 -11.53
N GLU A 39 -38.93 15.70 -12.39
CA GLU A 39 -38.63 15.79 -13.83
C GLU A 39 -37.28 16.50 -14.11
N GLU A 40 -37.31 17.78 -14.46
CA GLU A 40 -36.16 18.62 -14.82
C GLU A 40 -35.76 19.60 -13.70
N ILE A 41 -36.42 19.56 -12.55
CA ILE A 41 -36.21 20.50 -11.44
C ILE A 41 -35.82 19.72 -10.17
N ILE A 42 -34.78 20.20 -9.51
CA ILE A 42 -34.37 19.77 -8.17
C ILE A 42 -34.89 20.78 -7.16
N TRP A 43 -35.71 20.30 -6.24
CA TRP A 43 -36.19 21.07 -5.10
C TRP A 43 -35.30 20.83 -3.90
N LEU A 44 -34.94 21.91 -3.19
CA LEU A 44 -34.17 21.85 -1.96
C LEU A 44 -34.96 22.51 -0.83
N LYS A 45 -34.85 21.97 0.39
CA LYS A 45 -35.44 22.57 1.59
C LYS A 45 -34.58 22.31 2.82
N GLY A 46 -34.88 23.05 3.90
CA GLY A 46 -34.26 22.83 5.21
C GLY A 46 -33.03 23.71 5.46
N PHE A 47 -32.85 24.76 4.67
CA PHE A 47 -31.80 25.75 4.88
C PHE A 47 -32.00 26.53 6.18
N THR A 48 -30.89 26.88 6.82
CA THR A 48 -30.85 27.87 7.91
C THR A 48 -30.70 29.29 7.35
N ASP A 49 -31.04 30.31 8.13
CA ASP A 49 -30.87 31.71 7.73
C ASP A 49 -29.41 32.03 7.33
N GLU A 50 -28.44 31.43 8.02
CA GLU A 50 -27.01 31.57 7.75
C GLU A 50 -26.61 30.96 6.40
N GLN A 51 -27.12 29.75 6.11
CA GLN A 51 -26.87 29.05 4.84
C GLN A 51 -27.52 29.75 3.65
N VAL A 52 -28.67 30.39 3.84
CA VAL A 52 -29.34 31.19 2.80
C VAL A 52 -28.52 32.42 2.39
N ALA A 53 -27.70 32.95 3.30
CA ALA A 53 -26.83 34.10 3.06
C ALA A 53 -25.42 33.70 2.59
N SER A 54 -25.10 32.41 2.56
CA SER A 54 -23.75 31.93 2.32
C SER A 54 -23.30 32.10 0.86
N SER A 55 -21.99 32.15 0.64
CA SER A 55 -21.41 32.31 -0.70
C SER A 55 -21.67 31.11 -1.60
N GLU A 56 -21.76 29.92 -1.03
CA GLU A 56 -22.01 28.65 -1.71
C GLU A 56 -23.37 28.69 -2.43
N ILE A 57 -24.42 29.21 -1.79
CA ILE A 57 -25.73 29.38 -2.41
C ILE A 57 -25.72 30.48 -3.49
N GLN A 58 -24.94 31.53 -3.31
CA GLN A 58 -24.84 32.63 -4.29
C GLN A 58 -24.09 32.23 -5.56
N GLN A 59 -23.23 31.20 -5.49
CA GLN A 59 -22.46 30.70 -6.62
C GLN A 59 -23.23 29.69 -7.48
N LEU A 60 -24.35 29.15 -6.99
CA LEU A 60 -25.17 28.20 -7.74
C LEU A 60 -25.88 28.89 -8.92
N PRO A 61 -25.64 28.44 -10.17
CA PRO A 61 -26.32 29.00 -11.34
C PRO A 61 -27.81 28.66 -11.31
N ASN A 62 -28.66 29.59 -11.79
CA ASN A 62 -30.10 29.41 -11.90
C ASN A 62 -30.84 29.00 -10.61
N PHE A 63 -30.19 29.19 -9.45
CA PHE A 63 -30.76 28.91 -8.15
C PHE A 63 -31.80 29.96 -7.77
N ILE A 64 -33.03 29.55 -7.51
CA ILE A 64 -34.10 30.46 -7.08
C ILE A 64 -34.56 30.07 -5.68
N LEU A 65 -34.36 30.99 -4.74
CA LEU A 65 -34.80 30.84 -3.36
C LEU A 65 -36.21 31.39 -3.16
N TYR A 66 -37.00 30.62 -2.41
CA TYR A 66 -38.35 30.91 -1.99
C TYR A 66 -38.48 30.85 -0.47
N GLU A 67 -39.37 31.68 0.06
CA GLU A 67 -39.90 31.59 1.42
C GLU A 67 -41.29 30.96 1.35
N LEU A 68 -41.50 29.90 2.13
CA LEU A 68 -42.80 29.23 2.21
C LEU A 68 -43.69 29.95 3.24
N ARG A 69 -44.80 30.52 2.79
CA ARG A 69 -45.84 31.13 3.64
C ARG A 69 -47.20 30.56 3.23
N ASP A 70 -47.92 29.95 4.18
CA ASP A 70 -49.27 29.38 3.97
C ASP A 70 -49.40 28.42 2.75
N GLY A 71 -48.36 27.65 2.45
CA GLY A 71 -48.34 26.70 1.32
C GLY A 71 -48.06 27.35 -0.05
N LEU A 72 -47.76 28.64 -0.08
CA LEU A 72 -47.36 29.41 -1.25
C LEU A 72 -45.87 29.76 -1.17
N LEU A 73 -45.19 29.72 -2.31
CA LEU A 73 -43.78 30.06 -2.45
C LEU A 73 -43.63 31.50 -2.90
N PHE A 74 -43.02 32.33 -2.07
CA PHE A 74 -42.68 33.72 -2.36
C PHE A 74 -41.20 33.80 -2.68
N ARG A 75 -40.82 34.32 -3.85
CA ARG A 75 -39.39 34.51 -4.15
C ARG A 75 -38.77 35.43 -3.10
N LYS A 76 -37.48 35.23 -2.77
CA LYS A 76 -36.74 36.12 -1.86
C LYS A 76 -37.00 37.58 -2.26
N ASP A 77 -37.46 38.39 -1.29
CA ASP A 77 -37.84 39.79 -1.42
C ASP A 77 -39.09 40.13 -2.28
N ALA A 78 -39.84 39.13 -2.76
CA ALA A 78 -41.08 39.34 -3.49
C ALA A 78 -42.30 39.41 -2.56
N LEU A 79 -43.19 40.38 -2.82
CA LEU A 79 -44.44 40.57 -2.06
C LEU A 79 -45.62 39.72 -2.58
N VAL A 80 -45.44 39.05 -3.73
CA VAL A 80 -46.49 38.25 -4.39
C VAL A 80 -46.09 36.78 -4.48
N PRO A 81 -47.04 35.85 -4.34
CA PRO A 81 -46.76 34.43 -4.44
C PRO A 81 -46.39 34.08 -5.89
N SER A 82 -45.28 33.38 -6.07
CA SER A 82 -44.77 33.00 -7.38
C SER A 82 -45.35 31.65 -7.83
N LYS A 83 -45.40 30.67 -6.93
CA LYS A 83 -45.86 29.30 -7.23
C LYS A 83 -46.56 28.68 -6.03
N LYS A 84 -47.48 27.73 -6.28
CA LYS A 84 -48.05 26.87 -5.25
C LYS A 84 -47.14 25.67 -5.03
N MET A 85 -46.95 25.27 -3.77
CA MET A 85 -46.11 24.13 -3.41
C MET A 85 -46.70 22.81 -3.93
N ARG A 86 -45.90 22.02 -4.66
CA ARG A 86 -46.26 20.64 -5.05
C ARG A 86 -46.19 19.72 -3.82
N THR A 87 -47.27 18.99 -3.56
CA THR A 87 -47.42 18.18 -2.32
C THR A 87 -46.83 16.76 -2.44
N ALA A 88 -46.51 16.29 -3.64
CA ALA A 88 -46.09 14.90 -3.91
C ALA A 88 -44.58 14.75 -4.19
N LEU A 89 -43.72 15.43 -3.42
CA LEU A 89 -42.27 15.35 -3.57
C LEU A 89 -41.65 14.33 -2.61
N LEU A 90 -40.80 13.44 -3.14
CA LEU A 90 -40.03 12.47 -2.34
C LEU A 90 -38.74 13.11 -1.84
N TRP A 91 -38.71 13.45 -0.56
CA TRP A 91 -37.57 14.08 0.09
C TRP A 91 -36.49 13.06 0.46
N THR A 92 -35.29 13.31 -0.02
CA THR A 92 -34.09 12.53 0.29
C THR A 92 -33.02 13.47 0.87
N PRO A 93 -32.31 13.08 1.94
CA PRO A 93 -31.13 13.82 2.40
C PRO A 93 -30.11 14.03 1.27
N ILE A 94 -29.52 15.23 1.18
CA ILE A 94 -28.64 15.60 0.06
C ILE A 94 -27.41 14.67 -0.08
N ASP A 95 -26.87 14.19 1.03
CA ASP A 95 -25.76 13.23 1.10
C ASP A 95 -26.10 11.87 0.49
N LYS A 96 -27.37 11.45 0.60
CA LYS A 96 -27.86 10.18 0.05
C LYS A 96 -28.27 10.29 -1.41
N ALA A 97 -28.69 11.47 -1.84
CA ALA A 97 -29.11 11.71 -3.21
C ALA A 97 -27.90 11.93 -4.13
N LEU A 98 -26.89 12.69 -3.69
CA LEU A 98 -25.63 12.93 -4.41
C LEU A 98 -24.57 11.88 -4.08
N LYS A 99 -24.88 10.60 -4.31
CA LYS A 99 -23.91 9.51 -4.15
C LYS A 99 -22.81 9.65 -5.20
N LEU A 100 -21.60 9.98 -4.76
CA LEU A 100 -20.40 9.77 -5.56
C LEU A 100 -20.26 8.27 -5.81
N THR A 101 -20.64 7.81 -7.00
CA THR A 101 -20.09 6.57 -7.54
C THR A 101 -18.65 6.87 -7.88
N PHE A 102 -17.75 6.65 -6.93
CA PHE A 102 -16.35 6.51 -7.29
C PHE A 102 -16.31 5.41 -8.36
N PRO A 103 -15.64 5.62 -9.51
CA PRO A 103 -15.29 4.49 -10.34
C PRO A 103 -14.61 3.50 -9.41
N ILE A 104 -14.98 2.22 -9.49
CA ILE A 104 -14.25 1.17 -8.79
C ILE A 104 -12.80 1.49 -9.13
N SER A 105 -12.01 1.85 -8.11
CA SER A 105 -10.60 2.12 -8.27
C SER A 105 -10.11 0.97 -9.16
N ASN A 106 -9.45 1.26 -10.28
CA ASN A 106 -8.78 0.21 -11.03
C ASN A 106 -7.61 -0.27 -10.17
N ASN A 107 -7.98 -0.95 -9.11
CA ASN A 107 -7.27 -1.90 -8.35
C ASN A 107 -7.02 -3.00 -9.37
N ASN A 108 -5.97 -2.81 -10.18
CA ASN A 108 -5.12 -3.89 -10.64
C ASN A 108 -4.58 -4.62 -9.38
N PHE A 109 -5.49 -5.19 -8.59
CA PHE A 109 -5.23 -6.26 -7.67
C PHE A 109 -5.07 -7.47 -8.59
N PHE A 110 -3.88 -7.56 -9.18
CA PHE A 110 -3.27 -8.85 -9.49
C PHE A 110 -3.50 -9.73 -8.26
N GLY A 111 -4.01 -10.94 -8.48
CA GLY A 111 -4.75 -11.71 -7.50
C GLY A 111 -4.15 -11.64 -6.09
N ILE A 112 -4.95 -11.25 -5.11
CA ILE A 112 -4.57 -11.28 -3.68
C ILE A 112 -4.25 -12.70 -3.18
N ASP A 113 -4.51 -13.73 -4.01
CA ASP A 113 -4.10 -15.12 -3.83
C ASP A 113 -2.95 -15.55 -4.77
N GLU A 114 -2.49 -14.68 -5.68
CA GLU A 114 -1.32 -14.96 -6.51
C GLU A 114 -0.08 -14.89 -5.62
N LYS A 115 0.46 -16.06 -5.28
CA LYS A 115 1.80 -16.16 -4.70
C LYS A 115 2.78 -15.65 -5.74
N ILE A 116 3.23 -14.41 -5.57
CA ILE A 116 4.35 -13.87 -6.36
C ILE A 116 5.55 -14.78 -6.13
N GLU A 117 5.89 -15.57 -7.14
CA GLU A 117 7.11 -16.36 -7.15
C GLU A 117 8.29 -15.41 -7.34
N VAL A 118 9.25 -15.47 -6.43
CA VAL A 118 10.47 -14.67 -6.54
C VAL A 118 11.33 -15.27 -7.64
N LYS A 119 11.53 -14.52 -8.72
CA LYS A 119 12.40 -14.92 -9.82
C LYS A 119 13.70 -14.11 -9.79
N LEU A 120 14.80 -14.82 -10.00
CA LEU A 120 16.11 -14.21 -10.24
C LEU A 120 16.33 -14.12 -11.75
N LYS A 121 16.87 -13.00 -12.21
CA LYS A 121 17.26 -12.78 -13.61
C LYS A 121 18.77 -12.61 -13.71
N PRO A 122 19.38 -12.99 -14.85
CA PRO A 122 20.76 -12.61 -15.12
C PRO A 122 20.94 -11.10 -15.00
N SER A 123 22.00 -10.68 -14.31
CA SER A 123 22.38 -9.28 -14.13
C SER A 123 23.51 -8.93 -15.09
N GLU A 124 23.42 -7.75 -15.71
CA GLU A 124 24.51 -7.18 -16.50
C GLU A 124 25.51 -6.40 -15.62
N GLU A 125 25.14 -6.11 -14.38
CA GLU A 125 26.01 -5.42 -13.42
C GLU A 125 26.99 -6.42 -12.78
N GLU A 126 28.28 -6.13 -12.86
CA GLU A 126 29.31 -6.89 -12.16
C GLU A 126 29.27 -6.61 -10.65
N GLN A 127 29.12 -7.68 -9.86
CA GLN A 127 29.06 -7.60 -8.40
C GLN A 127 30.19 -8.45 -7.79
N PRO A 128 30.86 -7.97 -6.73
CA PRO A 128 31.93 -8.73 -6.08
C PRO A 128 31.36 -9.98 -5.38
N ALA A 129 32.00 -11.12 -5.61
CA ALA A 129 31.68 -12.36 -4.90
C ALA A 129 32.09 -12.23 -3.41
N MET A 130 31.14 -12.46 -2.51
CA MET A 130 31.28 -12.31 -1.06
C MET A 130 31.13 -13.64 -0.30
N ALA A 131 30.53 -14.65 -0.94
CA ALA A 131 30.41 -15.98 -0.37
C ALA A 131 30.63 -17.07 -1.43
N LEU A 132 30.96 -18.28 -0.98
CA LEU A 132 31.24 -19.43 -1.83
C LEU A 132 30.64 -20.70 -1.21
N LEU A 133 29.80 -21.40 -1.97
CA LEU A 133 29.22 -22.68 -1.58
C LEU A 133 29.90 -23.82 -2.34
N CYS A 134 30.59 -24.68 -1.61
CA CYS A 134 31.36 -25.81 -2.14
C CYS A 134 30.86 -27.15 -1.58
N SER A 135 31.07 -28.23 -2.31
CA SER A 135 30.90 -29.57 -1.75
C SER A 135 32.03 -29.90 -0.77
N ILE A 136 31.71 -30.42 0.42
CA ILE A 136 32.73 -30.80 1.41
C ILE A 136 33.65 -31.89 0.86
N SER A 137 33.09 -32.85 0.12
CA SER A 137 33.83 -33.97 -0.47
C SER A 137 34.92 -33.54 -1.46
N GLU A 138 34.73 -32.41 -2.14
CA GLU A 138 35.65 -31.90 -3.16
C GLU A 138 36.78 -31.05 -2.56
N ILE A 139 36.56 -30.47 -1.37
CA ILE A 139 37.48 -29.49 -0.77
C ILE A 139 38.26 -30.04 0.43
N LYS A 140 37.89 -31.21 0.98
CA LYS A 140 38.47 -31.76 2.21
C LYS A 140 40.00 -31.84 2.19
N ASP A 141 40.59 -32.23 1.06
CA ASP A 141 42.05 -32.39 0.95
C ASP A 141 42.71 -31.02 0.73
N VAL A 142 42.05 -30.15 -0.03
CA VAL A 142 42.54 -28.80 -0.36
C VAL A 142 42.54 -27.90 0.88
N ILE A 143 41.52 -28.00 1.74
CA ILE A 143 41.40 -27.16 2.94
C ILE A 143 42.49 -27.48 3.97
N ILE A 144 42.89 -28.75 4.06
CA ILE A 144 43.99 -29.19 4.94
C ILE A 144 45.33 -28.64 4.44
N ALA A 145 45.52 -28.56 3.12
CA ALA A 145 46.73 -28.00 2.51
C ALA A 145 46.73 -26.45 2.49
N THR A 146 45.61 -25.80 2.79
CA THR A 146 45.49 -24.34 2.72
C THR A 146 46.18 -23.66 3.92
N PRO A 147 47.00 -22.61 3.70
CA PRO A 147 47.65 -21.89 4.78
C PRO A 147 46.66 -21.30 5.81
N LYS A 148 46.98 -21.45 7.10
CA LYS A 148 46.14 -21.02 8.23
C LYS A 148 45.68 -19.56 8.13
N PHE A 149 46.58 -18.65 7.75
CA PHE A 149 46.28 -17.21 7.65
C PHE A 149 45.20 -16.87 6.61
N LYS A 150 44.99 -17.73 5.60
CA LYS A 150 43.89 -17.58 4.63
C LYS A 150 42.57 -18.05 5.22
N LEU A 151 42.59 -19.12 6.00
CA LEU A 151 41.40 -19.70 6.64
C LEU A 151 40.85 -18.78 7.74
N GLU A 152 41.72 -18.20 8.56
CA GLU A 152 41.31 -17.36 9.70
C GLU A 152 40.54 -16.08 9.31
N LYS A 153 40.65 -15.64 8.05
CA LYS A 153 39.91 -14.49 7.50
C LYS A 153 38.48 -14.83 7.10
N LEU A 154 38.10 -16.10 7.13
CA LEU A 154 36.84 -16.59 6.62
C LEU A 154 35.99 -17.15 7.75
N ASP A 155 34.70 -16.89 7.61
CA ASP A 155 33.66 -17.53 8.38
C ASP A 155 33.01 -18.62 7.53
N TRP A 156 32.50 -19.66 8.18
CA TRP A 156 31.89 -20.78 7.47
C TRP A 156 30.78 -21.42 8.26
N ILE A 157 29.90 -22.10 7.52
CA ILE A 157 28.86 -22.97 8.05
C ILE A 157 28.68 -24.17 7.13
N VAL A 158 28.25 -25.29 7.70
CA VAL A 158 27.90 -26.50 6.95
C VAL A 158 26.39 -26.56 6.74
N ILE A 159 25.98 -26.71 5.48
CA ILE A 159 24.58 -26.81 5.06
C ILE A 159 24.44 -28.14 4.32
N ASN A 160 23.83 -29.14 4.97
CA ASN A 160 23.83 -30.52 4.48
C ASN A 160 25.28 -30.93 4.13
N ASP A 161 25.56 -31.41 2.92
CA ASP A 161 26.91 -31.83 2.48
C ASP A 161 27.76 -30.74 1.82
N LYS A 162 27.32 -29.48 1.95
CA LYS A 162 28.02 -28.32 1.40
C LYS A 162 28.56 -27.44 2.52
N ALA A 163 29.66 -26.77 2.24
CA ALA A 163 30.23 -25.73 3.09
C ALA A 163 30.02 -24.38 2.42
N LEU A 164 29.39 -23.45 3.15
CA LEU A 164 29.30 -22.06 2.77
C LEU A 164 30.43 -21.29 3.45
N PHE A 165 31.27 -20.63 2.67
CA PHE A 165 32.34 -19.76 3.14
C PHE A 165 31.96 -18.30 2.89
N MET A 166 32.22 -17.43 3.86
CA MET A 166 31.98 -16.00 3.80
C MET A 166 33.22 -15.22 4.22
N GLY A 167 33.52 -14.14 3.50
CA GLY A 167 34.62 -13.23 3.80
C GLY A 167 35.55 -12.99 2.60
N THR A 168 36.54 -12.12 2.81
CA THR A 168 37.44 -11.67 1.74
C THR A 168 38.92 -11.84 2.15
N PRO A 169 39.78 -12.38 1.28
CA PRO A 169 39.49 -12.93 -0.05
C PRO A 169 38.84 -14.33 0.00
N LEU A 170 37.95 -14.63 -0.94
CA LEU A 170 37.41 -15.98 -1.11
C LEU A 170 38.50 -16.97 -1.54
N LEU A 171 38.33 -18.24 -1.13
CA LEU A 171 39.20 -19.33 -1.55
C LEU A 171 38.82 -19.76 -2.97
N GLY A 172 39.81 -20.11 -3.79
CA GLY A 172 39.60 -20.60 -5.16
C GLY A 172 39.13 -22.06 -5.20
N PHE A 173 38.13 -22.41 -4.40
CA PHE A 173 37.56 -23.77 -4.36
C PHE A 173 36.49 -23.95 -5.44
N PRO A 174 36.30 -25.18 -5.96
CA PRO A 174 35.22 -25.48 -6.89
C PRO A 174 33.87 -25.30 -6.20
N GLY A 175 33.02 -24.44 -6.73
CA GLY A 175 31.72 -24.14 -6.11
C GLY A 175 30.96 -23.01 -6.80
N LYS A 176 29.80 -22.68 -6.22
CA LYS A 176 28.98 -21.54 -6.65
C LYS A 176 29.30 -20.33 -5.79
N THR A 177 29.57 -19.20 -6.42
CA THR A 177 29.81 -17.93 -5.73
C THR A 177 28.51 -17.16 -5.57
N PHE A 178 28.44 -16.37 -4.50
CA PHE A 178 27.31 -15.50 -4.19
C PHE A 178 27.81 -14.10 -3.89
N TRP A 179 27.04 -13.10 -4.28
CA TRP A 179 27.24 -11.71 -3.93
C TRP A 179 26.19 -11.27 -2.90
N LEU A 180 26.49 -10.18 -2.19
CA LEU A 180 25.69 -9.71 -1.07
C LEU A 180 24.86 -8.48 -1.46
N LYS A 181 23.56 -8.53 -1.19
CA LYS A 181 22.63 -7.41 -1.34
C LYS A 181 21.66 -7.38 -0.17
N ASP A 182 21.72 -6.37 0.69
CA ASP A 182 20.83 -6.22 1.85
C ASP A 182 20.61 -7.54 2.62
N ASP A 183 21.69 -8.24 3.01
CA ASP A 183 21.65 -9.54 3.69
C ASP A 183 21.07 -10.73 2.89
N HIS A 184 20.81 -10.53 1.60
CA HIS A 184 20.60 -11.60 0.62
C HIS A 184 21.92 -12.05 0.01
N LEU A 185 22.17 -13.36 0.07
CA LEU A 185 23.24 -14.03 -0.68
C LEU A 185 22.65 -14.54 -2.00
N LEU A 186 22.92 -13.79 -3.08
CA LEU A 186 22.42 -14.06 -4.42
C LEU A 186 23.50 -14.73 -5.26
N PRO A 187 23.18 -15.73 -6.11
CA PRO A 187 24.16 -16.31 -7.04
C PRO A 187 24.82 -15.22 -7.88
N THR A 188 26.15 -15.26 -8.02
CA THR A 188 26.89 -14.27 -8.83
C THR A 188 26.38 -14.29 -10.27
N GLY A 189 26.18 -13.10 -10.85
CA GLY A 189 25.59 -12.95 -12.17
C GLY A 189 24.06 -12.95 -12.20
N PHE A 190 23.39 -13.03 -11.04
CA PHE A 190 21.94 -12.92 -10.93
C PHE A 190 21.54 -11.77 -9.98
N ASP A 191 20.39 -11.14 -10.25
CA ASP A 191 19.73 -10.21 -9.32
C ASP A 191 18.22 -10.49 -9.30
N PHE A 192 17.52 -9.93 -8.32
CA PHE A 192 16.07 -9.91 -8.30
C PHE A 192 15.51 -9.27 -9.56
N GLU A 193 14.41 -9.82 -10.08
CA GLU A 193 13.72 -9.28 -11.25
C GLU A 193 13.36 -7.80 -11.09
N PHE A 194 12.88 -7.44 -9.90
CA PHE A 194 12.52 -6.09 -9.52
C PHE A 194 13.43 -5.57 -8.39
N LYS A 195 13.96 -4.35 -8.55
CA LYS A 195 14.94 -3.77 -7.61
C LYS A 195 14.37 -3.56 -6.20
N ASN A 196 13.06 -3.32 -6.08
CA ASN A 196 12.38 -3.08 -4.81
C ASN A 196 12.01 -4.37 -4.04
N LEU A 197 12.23 -5.56 -4.62
CA LEU A 197 11.91 -6.81 -3.94
C LEU A 197 12.77 -7.06 -2.70
N SER A 198 14.04 -6.62 -2.71
CA SER A 198 14.99 -6.86 -1.62
C SER A 198 14.40 -6.49 -0.24
N SER A 199 13.93 -5.26 -0.08
CA SER A 199 13.36 -4.78 1.19
C SER A 199 12.04 -5.47 1.57
N LEU A 200 11.23 -5.86 0.59
CA LEU A 200 10.00 -6.60 0.82
C LEU A 200 10.29 -8.04 1.28
N LEU A 201 11.29 -8.68 0.69
CA LEU A 201 11.71 -10.04 1.01
C LEU A 201 12.41 -10.10 2.37
N GLN A 202 13.20 -9.09 2.72
CA GLN A 202 13.72 -8.94 4.08
C GLN A 202 12.60 -8.92 5.11
N ARG A 203 11.59 -8.05 4.94
CA ARG A 203 10.44 -7.99 5.87
C ARG A 203 9.67 -9.31 5.96
N LYS A 204 9.57 -10.05 4.85
CA LYS A 204 8.82 -11.30 4.78
C LYS A 204 9.55 -12.48 5.42
N TYR A 205 10.86 -12.60 5.22
CA TYR A 205 11.63 -13.79 5.59
C TYR A 205 12.65 -13.56 6.71
N ASN A 206 12.93 -12.31 7.07
CA ASN A 206 13.97 -11.92 8.03
C ASN A 206 13.59 -10.62 8.75
N GLU A 207 12.42 -10.61 9.40
CA GLU A 207 11.88 -9.42 10.06
C GLU A 207 12.80 -8.86 11.15
N CYS A 208 13.52 -9.73 11.87
CA CYS A 208 14.46 -9.35 12.92
C CYS A 208 15.88 -8.99 12.40
N ASN A 209 16.13 -9.18 11.10
CA ASN A 209 17.44 -9.00 10.47
C ASN A 209 18.60 -9.82 11.09
N GLU A 210 18.29 -11.01 11.59
CA GLU A 210 19.23 -11.91 12.27
C GLU A 210 19.80 -12.99 11.32
N ASP A 211 19.19 -13.16 10.15
CA ASP A 211 19.55 -14.19 9.18
C ASP A 211 20.27 -13.62 7.96
N TRP A 212 21.09 -14.46 7.33
CA TRP A 212 21.45 -14.38 5.93
C TRP A 212 20.43 -15.18 5.11
N LEU A 213 19.97 -14.59 4.01
CA LEU A 213 19.02 -15.23 3.11
C LEU A 213 19.75 -15.78 1.89
N LEU A 214 20.00 -17.09 1.85
CA LEU A 214 20.68 -17.75 0.74
C LEU A 214 19.68 -18.16 -0.36
N TRP A 215 19.86 -17.63 -1.57
CA TRP A 215 18.97 -17.88 -2.69
C TRP A 215 19.53 -18.91 -3.67
N SER A 216 18.68 -19.83 -4.13
CA SER A 216 18.99 -20.64 -5.29
C SER A 216 18.67 -19.87 -6.58
N GLU A 217 19.28 -20.29 -7.70
CA GLU A 217 18.94 -19.80 -9.05
C GLU A 217 17.46 -20.00 -9.40
N THR A 218 16.78 -20.95 -8.75
CA THR A 218 15.35 -21.22 -8.93
C THR A 218 14.44 -20.31 -8.09
N GLY A 219 15.00 -19.41 -7.27
CA GLY A 219 14.23 -18.52 -6.39
C GLY A 219 13.80 -19.14 -5.06
N SER A 220 14.34 -20.31 -4.71
CA SER A 220 14.16 -20.91 -3.38
C SER A 220 15.08 -20.25 -2.37
N ILE A 221 14.64 -20.15 -1.12
CA ILE A 221 15.36 -19.46 -0.05
C ILE A 221 15.72 -20.43 1.08
N LEU A 222 16.91 -20.25 1.64
CA LEU A 222 17.36 -20.89 2.87
C LEU A 222 17.82 -19.80 3.84
N ASN A 223 17.23 -19.80 5.04
CA ASN A 223 17.62 -18.90 6.12
C ASN A 223 18.82 -19.49 6.87
N ILE A 224 19.83 -18.66 7.10
CA ILE A 224 21.04 -19.01 7.85
C ILE A 224 21.24 -17.97 8.93
N LYS A 225 21.14 -18.35 10.20
CA LYS A 225 21.36 -17.42 11.30
C LYS A 225 22.78 -16.88 11.27
N LYS A 226 22.95 -15.57 11.43
CA LYS A 226 24.27 -14.92 11.47
C LYS A 226 25.16 -15.47 12.59
N GLU A 227 24.55 -15.87 13.71
CA GLU A 227 25.22 -16.48 14.88
C GLU A 227 25.77 -17.90 14.64
N ASP A 228 25.24 -18.63 13.64
CA ASP A 228 25.67 -20.00 13.36
C ASP A 228 26.99 -20.06 12.55
N LEU A 229 27.43 -18.93 12.00
CA LEU A 229 28.71 -18.84 11.32
C LEU A 229 29.87 -18.97 12.32
N ARG A 230 30.78 -19.88 12.01
CA ARG A 230 31.97 -20.14 12.82
C ARG A 230 33.21 -19.64 12.11
N LYS A 231 34.25 -19.28 12.85
CA LYS A 231 35.57 -19.02 12.27
C LYS A 231 36.14 -20.28 11.64
N LEU A 232 36.64 -20.17 10.42
CA LEU A 232 37.22 -21.29 9.69
C LEU A 232 38.62 -21.61 10.22
N SER A 233 38.83 -22.87 10.58
CA SER A 233 40.14 -23.44 10.89
C SER A 233 40.18 -24.91 10.49
N VAL A 234 41.38 -25.44 10.28
CA VAL A 234 41.55 -26.88 9.93
C VAL A 234 40.98 -27.78 11.03
N SER A 235 41.08 -27.37 12.30
CA SER A 235 40.51 -28.11 13.42
C SER A 235 38.97 -28.04 13.44
N SER A 236 38.37 -26.85 13.22
CA SER A 236 36.91 -26.74 13.17
C SER A 236 36.32 -27.54 12.01
N PHE A 237 37.00 -27.60 10.87
CA PHE A 237 36.63 -28.44 9.74
C PHE A 237 36.66 -29.94 10.09
N ARG A 238 37.78 -30.44 10.60
CA ARG A 238 37.95 -31.86 10.98
C ARG A 238 36.96 -32.34 12.04
N LEU A 239 36.66 -31.50 13.04
CA LEU A 239 35.67 -31.82 14.07
C LEU A 239 34.27 -31.98 13.48
N THR A 240 33.94 -31.18 12.48
CA THR A 240 32.63 -31.21 11.82
C THR A 240 32.49 -32.42 10.91
N GLU A 241 33.55 -32.82 10.18
CA GLU A 241 33.54 -34.07 9.39
C GLU A 241 33.37 -35.31 10.27
N LYS A 242 34.13 -35.42 11.36
CA LYS A 242 34.01 -36.56 12.29
C LYS A 242 32.62 -36.68 12.91
N SER A 243 31.96 -35.56 13.16
CA SER A 243 30.61 -35.56 13.74
C SER A 243 29.57 -36.11 12.76
N LYS A 244 29.78 -35.93 11.45
CA LYS A 244 28.92 -36.49 10.40
C LYS A 244 29.13 -37.98 10.17
N GLU A 245 30.36 -38.48 10.30
CA GLU A 245 30.64 -39.92 10.16
C GLU A 245 30.00 -40.79 11.26
N TRP A 246 29.57 -40.17 12.37
CA TRP A 246 28.94 -40.84 13.52
C TRP A 246 27.42 -40.66 13.60
N SER A 247 26.81 -39.90 12.67
CA SER A 247 25.36 -39.68 12.59
C SER A 247 24.75 -40.54 11.48
#